data_AF-A0A7S1QF59-F1
#
_entry.id   AF-A0A7S1QF59-F1
#
_cell.length_a   1.000
_cell.length_b   1.000
_cell.length_c   1.000
_cell.angle_alpha   90.00
_cell.angle_beta   90.00
_cell.angle_gamma   90.00
#
_symmetry.space_group_name_H-M   'P 1'
#
loop_
_entity.id
_entity.type
_entity.pdbx_description
1 polymer ?
#
loop_
_entity_poly.entity_id
_entity_poly.type
_entity_poly.pdbx_seq_one_letter_code
_entity_poly.pdbx_strand_id
1 'polypeptide(L)'
;DDEEYLDLDDLEGQGEEESDQGGAEGAAGGRGKKPCSRPCKAKRKRYKNLVARIEDSIRADPYNFNSERVEQGLPPSVLQAPRCREKLMERLRRLHARELAGGGSGAGQASSSSASGAAPLLSGAGQASSYSASGAAPLLPRVE
;
A
#
# COMPACT_ATOMS: atom_id res chain seq x y z
N ASP A 1 -11.07 55.81 -12.68
CA ASP A 1 -10.64 54.41 -12.83
C ASP A 1 -11.15 53.64 -11.65
N ASP A 2 -12.39 53.18 -11.80
CA ASP A 2 -13.15 52.39 -10.86
C ASP A 2 -12.78 50.92 -11.07
N GLU A 3 -11.90 50.40 -10.22
CA GLU A 3 -11.47 49.01 -10.23
C GLU A 3 -12.60 48.15 -9.60
N GLU A 4 -13.36 47.47 -10.46
CA GLU A 4 -14.40 46.53 -10.05
C GLU A 4 -13.82 45.39 -9.19
N TYR A 5 -14.36 45.31 -7.97
CA TYR A 5 -14.16 44.24 -7.00
C TYR A 5 -15.04 43.05 -7.41
N LEU A 6 -14.44 42.02 -8.02
CA LEU A 6 -15.16 40.77 -8.32
C LEU A 6 -15.34 39.96 -7.03
N ASP A 7 -16.56 39.98 -6.49
CA ASP A 7 -17.04 39.11 -5.40
C ASP A 7 -16.89 37.62 -5.80
N LEU A 8 -16.04 36.90 -5.06
CA LEU A 8 -15.71 35.48 -5.28
C LEU A 8 -16.55 34.51 -4.44
N ASP A 9 -17.67 34.96 -3.87
CA ASP A 9 -18.41 34.22 -2.82
C ASP A 9 -19.62 33.39 -3.30
N ASP A 10 -19.86 33.18 -4.61
CA ASP A 10 -21.08 32.48 -5.09
C ASP A 10 -20.78 31.24 -5.95
N LEU A 11 -20.13 30.23 -5.36
CA LEU A 11 -20.01 28.88 -5.97
C LEU A 11 -20.33 27.78 -4.94
N GLU A 12 -21.46 27.93 -4.26
CA GLU A 12 -22.16 26.81 -3.60
C GLU A 12 -22.85 25.92 -4.67
N GLY A 13 -22.06 25.06 -5.31
CA GLY A 13 -22.55 24.00 -6.19
C GLY A 13 -22.92 22.75 -5.40
N GLN A 14 -24.19 22.63 -5.04
CA GLN A 14 -24.81 21.43 -4.47
C GLN A 14 -24.67 20.24 -5.43
N GLY A 15 -24.09 19.15 -4.92
CA GLY A 15 -23.93 17.88 -5.64
C GLY A 15 -24.16 16.71 -4.69
N GLU A 16 -25.38 16.61 -4.18
CA GLU A 16 -25.86 15.47 -3.41
C GLU A 16 -26.25 14.35 -4.38
N GLU A 17 -25.31 13.47 -4.74
CA GLU A 17 -25.65 12.20 -5.40
C GLU A 17 -25.66 11.08 -4.36
N GLU A 18 -26.82 10.97 -3.71
CA GLU A 18 -27.27 9.81 -2.95
C GLU A 18 -27.45 8.62 -3.90
N SER A 19 -26.53 7.66 -3.84
CA SER A 19 -26.70 6.34 -4.46
C SER A 19 -26.83 5.28 -3.38
N ASP A 20 -28.05 5.13 -2.89
CA ASP A 20 -28.52 3.92 -2.23
C ASP A 20 -28.89 2.88 -3.30
N GLN A 21 -28.16 1.77 -3.33
CA GLN A 21 -28.69 0.44 -3.65
C GLN A 21 -27.63 -0.66 -3.52
N GLY A 22 -27.93 -1.64 -2.65
CA GLY A 22 -27.94 -3.03 -3.10
C GLY A 22 -26.74 -3.92 -2.78
N GLY A 23 -26.75 -4.49 -1.58
CA GLY A 23 -26.55 -5.91 -1.26
C GLY A 23 -25.66 -6.81 -2.13
N ALA A 24 -24.61 -7.34 -1.51
CA ALA A 24 -24.14 -8.70 -1.77
C ALA A 24 -23.85 -9.40 -0.43
N GLU A 25 -24.85 -10.16 -0.04
CA GLU A 25 -24.87 -11.12 1.07
C GLU A 25 -23.83 -12.22 0.83
N GLY A 26 -23.16 -12.67 1.90
CA GLY A 26 -22.39 -13.92 1.86
C GLY A 26 -20.94 -13.81 2.34
N ALA A 27 -20.73 -13.68 3.65
CA ALA A 27 -19.52 -14.20 4.27
C ALA A 27 -19.82 -14.71 5.68
N ALA A 28 -19.81 -16.05 5.80
CA ALA A 28 -19.95 -16.86 6.99
C ALA A 28 -19.45 -16.20 8.30
N GLY A 29 -20.28 -16.32 9.34
CA GLY A 29 -20.06 -15.83 10.70
C GLY A 29 -18.67 -16.18 11.27
N GLY A 30 -17.75 -15.21 11.20
CA GLY A 30 -16.52 -15.21 11.96
C GLY A 30 -16.73 -14.48 13.28
N ARG A 31 -16.82 -15.25 14.37
CA ARG A 31 -16.81 -14.80 15.78
C ARG A 31 -16.06 -13.47 15.95
N GLY A 32 -16.77 -12.45 16.44
CA GLY A 32 -16.35 -11.06 16.53
C GLY A 32 -14.94 -10.87 17.11
N LYS A 33 -13.94 -10.83 16.23
CA LYS A 33 -12.60 -10.37 16.58
C LYS A 33 -12.68 -8.86 16.70
N LYS A 34 -12.48 -8.37 17.93
CA LYS A 34 -12.41 -6.94 18.27
C LYS A 34 -11.59 -6.21 17.19
N PRO A 35 -12.04 -5.05 16.70
CA PRO A 35 -11.34 -4.34 15.65
C PRO A 35 -9.91 -4.06 16.14
N CYS A 36 -8.95 -4.72 15.51
CA CYS A 36 -7.56 -4.49 15.80
C CYS A 36 -7.26 -3.05 15.34
N SER A 37 -6.98 -2.15 16.29
CA SER A 37 -6.62 -0.75 16.03
C SER A 37 -5.50 -0.61 14.97
N ARG A 38 -4.63 -1.62 14.90
CA ARG A 38 -3.57 -1.71 13.90
C ARG A 38 -4.02 -2.54 12.69
N PRO A 39 -3.72 -2.12 11.45
CA PRO A 39 -4.01 -2.90 10.25
C PRO A 39 -3.43 -4.32 10.34
N CYS A 40 -4.25 -5.33 10.05
CA CYS A 40 -3.80 -6.72 10.06
C CYS A 40 -2.70 -6.98 9.02
N LYS A 41 -1.96 -8.10 9.15
CA LYS A 41 -0.86 -8.47 8.24
C LYS A 41 -1.32 -8.50 6.78
N ALA A 42 -2.50 -9.08 6.50
CA ALA A 42 -3.05 -9.17 5.16
C ALA A 42 -3.32 -7.79 4.55
N LYS A 43 -3.97 -6.87 5.30
CA LYS A 43 -4.22 -5.49 4.87
C LYS A 43 -2.91 -4.75 4.57
N ARG A 44 -1.91 -4.87 5.45
CA ARG A 44 -0.58 -4.26 5.23
C ARG A 44 0.10 -4.79 3.97
N LYS A 45 0.07 -6.11 3.72
CA LYS A 45 0.65 -6.71 2.51
C LYS A 45 -0.04 -6.21 1.24
N ARG A 46 -1.38 -6.16 1.24
CA ARG A 46 -2.16 -5.65 0.10
C ARG A 46 -1.81 -4.20 -0.22
N TYR A 47 -1.71 -3.34 0.80
CA TYR A 47 -1.28 -1.95 0.62
C TYR A 47 0.14 -1.86 0.07
N LYS A 48 1.12 -2.58 0.64
CA LYS A 48 2.51 -2.58 0.14
C LYS A 48 2.60 -2.98 -1.33
N ASN A 49 1.88 -4.02 -1.74
CA ASN A 49 1.85 -4.47 -3.13
C ASN A 49 1.21 -3.44 -4.07
N LEU A 50 0.16 -2.73 -3.61
CA LEU A 50 -0.42 -1.62 -4.37
C LEU A 50 0.61 -0.51 -4.57
N VAL A 51 1.26 -0.06 -3.50
CA VAL A 51 2.28 1.00 -3.56
C VAL A 51 3.41 0.58 -4.49
N ALA A 52 3.97 -0.62 -4.32
CA ALA A 52 5.07 -1.11 -5.15
C ALA A 52 4.71 -1.11 -6.64
N ARG A 53 3.51 -1.59 -7.02
CA ARG A 53 3.07 -1.58 -8.42
C ARG A 53 2.99 -0.17 -9.00
N ILE A 54 2.51 0.80 -8.23
CA ILE A 54 2.43 2.19 -8.71
C ILE A 54 3.83 2.79 -8.82
N GLU A 55 4.69 2.56 -7.83
CA GLU A 55 6.09 3.02 -7.88
C GLU A 55 6.85 2.42 -9.07
N ASP A 56 6.63 1.14 -9.37
CA ASP A 56 7.23 0.48 -10.52
C ASP A 56 6.72 1.09 -11.84
N SER A 57 5.44 1.47 -11.92
CA SER A 57 4.88 2.15 -13.11
C SER A 57 5.49 3.54 -13.34
N ILE A 58 5.74 4.32 -12.27
CA ILE A 58 6.40 5.62 -12.38
C ILE A 58 7.87 5.45 -12.80
N ARG A 59 8.56 4.44 -12.26
CA ARG A 59 9.95 4.14 -12.64
C ARG A 59 10.08 3.64 -14.08
N ALA A 60 9.07 2.91 -14.57
CA ALA A 60 9.05 2.45 -15.96
C ALA A 60 8.80 3.63 -16.92
N ASP A 61 7.75 4.42 -16.68
CA ASP A 61 7.32 5.50 -17.57
C ASP A 61 6.96 6.76 -16.77
N PRO A 62 7.93 7.61 -16.39
CA PRO A 62 7.65 8.79 -15.58
C PRO A 62 6.74 9.77 -16.32
N TYR A 63 6.92 9.96 -17.63
CA TYR A 63 6.14 10.92 -18.42
C TYR A 63 4.65 10.57 -18.57
N ASN A 64 4.26 9.31 -18.38
CA ASN A 64 2.89 8.85 -18.54
C ASN A 64 2.13 8.77 -17.19
N PHE A 65 2.75 9.22 -16.10
CA PHE A 65 2.11 9.19 -14.79
C PHE A 65 1.05 10.29 -14.66
N ASN A 66 -0.21 9.90 -14.42
CA ASN A 66 -1.31 10.83 -14.13
C ASN A 66 -1.88 10.55 -12.73
N SER A 67 -1.79 11.54 -11.83
CA SER A 67 -2.23 11.42 -10.44
C SER A 67 -3.73 11.17 -10.30
N GLU A 68 -4.56 11.79 -11.13
CA GLU A 68 -6.02 11.65 -11.04
C GLU A 68 -6.46 10.24 -11.41
N ARG A 69 -5.86 9.68 -12.46
CA ARG A 69 -6.10 8.29 -12.89
C ARG A 69 -5.72 7.29 -11.80
N VAL A 70 -4.65 7.58 -11.05
CA VAL A 70 -4.26 6.75 -9.91
C VAL A 70 -5.28 6.87 -8.79
N GLU A 71 -5.75 8.06 -8.44
CA GLU A 71 -6.78 8.26 -7.41
C GLU A 71 -8.08 7.51 -7.73
N GLN A 72 -8.54 7.55 -8.98
CA GLN A 72 -9.74 6.81 -9.43
C GLN A 72 -9.55 5.29 -9.36
N GLY A 73 -8.33 4.80 -9.57
CA GLY A 73 -7.99 3.37 -9.49
C GLY A 73 -7.70 2.84 -8.08
N LEU A 74 -7.80 3.67 -7.04
CA LEU A 74 -7.51 3.24 -5.68
C LEU A 74 -8.62 2.35 -5.11
N PRO A 75 -8.28 1.28 -4.36
CA PRO A 75 -9.28 0.48 -3.66
C PRO A 75 -10.10 1.34 -2.68
N PRO A 76 -11.40 1.06 -2.47
CA PRO A 76 -12.26 1.84 -1.59
C PRO A 76 -11.74 1.89 -0.15
N SER A 77 -11.02 0.85 0.28
CA SER A 77 -10.36 0.81 1.60
C SER A 77 -9.29 1.89 1.82
N VAL A 78 -8.72 2.44 0.75
CA VAL A 78 -7.74 3.54 0.82
C VAL A 78 -8.46 4.88 0.66
N LEU A 79 -9.47 4.95 -0.20
CA LEU A 79 -10.28 6.15 -0.43
C LEU A 79 -11.04 6.61 0.82
N GLN A 80 -11.61 5.67 1.58
CA GLN A 80 -12.30 5.97 2.84
C GLN A 80 -11.38 6.47 3.95
N ALA A 81 -10.06 6.37 3.79
CA ALA A 81 -9.07 6.82 4.76
C ALA A 81 -8.27 8.01 4.19
N PRO A 82 -8.74 9.27 4.37
CA PRO A 82 -8.18 10.44 3.69
C PRO A 82 -6.67 10.61 3.97
N ARG A 83 -6.26 10.42 5.22
CA ARG A 83 -4.84 10.47 5.63
C ARG A 83 -3.96 9.44 4.91
N CYS A 84 -4.50 8.25 4.60
CA CYS A 84 -3.76 7.23 3.86
C CYS A 84 -3.63 7.61 2.38
N ARG A 85 -4.70 8.16 1.79
CA ARG A 85 -4.72 8.68 0.42
C ARG A 85 -3.70 9.81 0.26
N GLU A 86 -3.76 10.83 1.10
CA GLU A 86 -2.85 11.97 1.07
C GLU A 86 -1.38 11.54 1.15
N LYS A 87 -1.05 10.67 2.12
CA LYS A 87 0.31 10.15 2.27
C LYS A 87 0.79 9.35 1.06
N LEU A 88 -0.09 8.58 0.45
CA LEU A 88 0.24 7.86 -0.77
C LEU A 88 0.52 8.84 -1.91
N MET A 89 -0.39 9.79 -2.14
CA MET A 89 -0.25 10.77 -3.22
C MET A 89 0.96 11.67 -3.05
N GLU A 90 1.25 12.12 -1.83
CA GLU A 90 2.47 12.87 -1.53
C GLU A 90 3.73 12.06 -1.87
N ARG A 91 3.76 10.78 -1.46
CA ARG A 91 4.87 9.87 -1.78
C ARG A 91 5.05 9.69 -3.28
N LEU A 92 3.96 9.49 -4.02
CA LEU A 92 4.01 9.31 -5.48
C LEU A 92 4.44 10.59 -6.21
N ARG A 93 3.95 11.76 -5.79
CA ARG A 93 4.37 13.06 -6.34
C ARG A 93 5.87 13.29 -6.15
N ARG A 94 6.40 13.00 -4.96
CA ARG A 94 7.84 13.12 -4.67
C ARG A 94 8.67 12.17 -5.53
N LEU A 95 8.21 10.92 -5.71
CA LEU A 95 8.90 9.96 -6.55
C LEU A 95 8.88 10.39 -8.02
N HIS A 96 7.72 10.78 -8.54
CA HIS A 96 7.57 11.25 -9.92
C HIS A 96 8.46 12.48 -10.21
N ALA A 97 8.45 13.48 -9.32
CA ALA A 97 9.33 14.65 -9.45
C ALA A 97 10.82 14.28 -9.47
N ARG A 98 11.22 13.27 -8.68
CA ARG A 98 12.60 12.76 -8.66
C ARG A 98 12.99 12.08 -9.98
N GLU A 99 12.11 11.24 -10.53
CA GLU A 99 12.38 10.55 -11.80
C GLU A 99 12.44 11.56 -12.97
N LEU A 100 11.55 12.57 -12.98
CA LEU A 100 11.57 13.64 -14.00
C LEU A 100 12.81 14.56 -13.93
N ALA A 101 13.32 14.83 -12.72
CA ALA A 101 14.49 15.68 -12.51
C ALA A 101 15.83 15.03 -12.93
N GLY A 102 15.80 13.89 -13.64
CA GLY A 102 17.00 13.17 -14.09
C GLY A 102 17.61 12.27 -13.01
N GLY A 103 16.81 11.85 -12.03
CA GLY A 103 17.28 11.20 -10.81
C GLY A 103 17.67 9.74 -11.00
N GLY A 104 18.96 9.52 -11.26
CA GLY A 104 19.61 8.22 -11.27
C GLY A 104 19.29 7.29 -10.09
N SER A 105 19.41 6.01 -10.42
CA SER A 105 19.29 4.83 -9.57
C SER A 105 19.75 5.06 -8.13
N GLY A 106 18.78 5.27 -7.26
CA GLY A 106 19.00 5.27 -5.82
C GLY A 106 17.75 4.73 -5.16
N ALA A 107 17.46 3.47 -5.44
CA ALA A 107 16.61 2.64 -4.60
C ALA A 107 17.31 2.57 -3.23
N GLY A 108 17.03 3.54 -2.37
CA GLY A 108 17.30 3.46 -0.96
C GLY A 108 16.47 2.32 -0.40
N GLN A 109 17.01 1.11 -0.47
CA GLN A 109 16.63 0.00 0.39
C GLN A 109 16.85 0.46 1.83
N ALA A 110 15.85 1.09 2.42
CA ALA A 110 15.74 1.19 3.86
C ALA A 110 15.32 -0.19 4.40
N SER A 111 16.23 -1.16 4.26
CA SER A 111 16.23 -2.44 4.95
C SER A 111 17.43 -2.45 5.88
N SER A 112 17.40 -1.61 6.91
CA SER A 112 18.28 -1.75 8.07
C SER A 112 17.41 -1.91 9.29
N SER A 113 16.98 -3.14 9.53
CA SER A 113 16.65 -3.64 10.85
C SER A 113 17.91 -3.61 11.72
N SER A 114 18.28 -2.43 12.23
CA SER A 114 19.25 -2.29 13.32
C SER A 114 18.49 -2.41 14.64
N ALA A 115 18.28 -3.65 15.07
CA ALA A 115 17.89 -3.96 16.43
C ALA A 115 19.14 -3.84 17.32
N SER A 116 19.49 -2.63 17.73
CA SER A 116 20.48 -2.39 18.79
C SER A 116 19.80 -2.60 20.14
N GLY A 117 19.55 -3.86 20.47
CA GLY A 117 19.12 -4.31 21.79
C GLY A 117 20.29 -4.97 22.50
N ALA A 118 21.27 -4.18 22.94
CA ALA A 118 22.36 -4.67 23.79
C ALA A 118 21.90 -4.70 25.24
N ALA A 119 21.55 -5.89 25.73
CA ALA A 119 21.57 -6.24 27.15
C ALA A 119 21.83 -7.75 27.26
N PRO A 120 23.06 -8.19 27.62
CA PRO A 120 23.33 -9.60 27.86
C PRO A 120 22.88 -9.92 29.28
N LEU A 121 21.70 -10.53 29.42
CA LEU A 121 21.27 -11.13 30.67
C LEU A 121 20.96 -12.61 30.43
N LEU A 122 21.91 -13.43 30.86
CA LEU A 122 21.70 -14.63 31.67
C LEU A 122 20.92 -15.82 31.06
N SER A 123 21.65 -16.94 31.02
CA SER A 123 21.18 -18.33 31.20
C SER A 123 20.32 -18.99 30.13
N GLY A 124 20.78 -20.19 29.74
CA GLY A 124 19.86 -21.29 29.41
C GLY A 124 20.32 -22.17 28.26
N ALA A 125 21.08 -23.19 28.59
CA ALA A 125 21.34 -24.34 27.72
C ALA A 125 20.03 -24.98 27.23
N GLY A 126 20.00 -25.36 25.95
CA GLY A 126 18.87 -26.07 25.37
C GLY A 126 19.12 -26.41 23.91
N GLN A 127 20.04 -27.35 23.66
CA GLN A 127 20.20 -27.98 22.35
C GLN A 127 18.90 -28.73 22.02
N ALA A 128 18.23 -28.36 20.93
CA ALA A 128 17.12 -29.12 20.39
C ALA A 128 17.32 -29.36 18.88
N SER A 129 17.78 -30.58 18.61
CA SER A 129 17.58 -31.44 17.45
C SER A 129 17.25 -30.81 16.10
N SER A 130 18.24 -30.87 15.21
CA SER A 130 18.07 -30.98 13.76
C SER A 130 17.38 -32.30 13.41
N TYR A 131 16.14 -32.24 12.91
CA TYR A 131 15.59 -33.32 12.11
C TYR A 131 15.82 -33.01 10.63
N SER A 132 16.73 -33.78 10.04
CA SER A 132 16.87 -33.93 8.60
C SER A 132 15.62 -34.65 8.07
N ALA A 133 14.81 -33.98 7.26
CA ALA A 133 13.82 -34.64 6.42
C ALA A 133 14.33 -34.65 4.98
N SER A 134 15.04 -35.71 4.63
CA SER A 134 15.31 -36.12 3.25
C SER A 134 13.98 -36.51 2.59
N GLY A 135 13.39 -35.59 1.82
CA GLY A 135 12.20 -35.85 1.00
C GLY A 135 12.60 -35.92 -0.47
N ALA A 136 12.58 -37.13 -1.00
CA ALA A 136 13.01 -37.53 -2.34
C ALA A 136 12.36 -36.73 -3.50
N ALA A 137 13.19 -36.39 -4.49
CA ALA A 137 12.79 -36.14 -5.88
C ALA A 137 12.83 -37.48 -6.67
N PRO A 138 12.65 -37.50 -7.99
CA PRO A 138 11.46 -37.22 -8.81
C PRO A 138 11.06 -38.47 -9.64
N LEU A 139 9.83 -38.55 -10.16
CA LEU A 139 9.51 -39.51 -11.24
C LEU A 139 8.65 -38.85 -12.33
N LEU A 140 9.27 -38.77 -13.51
CA LEU A 140 8.80 -38.27 -14.79
C LEU A 140 7.91 -39.34 -15.51
N PRO A 141 7.33 -39.02 -16.69
CA PRO A 141 6.04 -39.56 -17.13
C PRO A 141 6.12 -40.91 -17.83
N ARG A 142 5.00 -41.63 -17.83
CA ARG A 142 4.79 -42.86 -18.61
C ARG A 142 3.93 -42.55 -19.83
N VAL A 143 4.52 -42.79 -20.99
CA VAL A 143 3.97 -42.87 -22.34
C VAL A 143 2.77 -43.83 -22.44
N GLU A 144 1.78 -43.46 -23.26
CA GLU A 144 1.29 -44.26 -24.39
C GLU A 144 1.05 -43.34 -25.59
#